data_AF-X1B759-F1
#
_entry.id   AF-X1B759-F1
#
_cell.length_a   1.000
_cell.length_b   1.000
_cell.length_c   1.000
_cell.angle_alpha   90.00
_cell.angle_beta   90.00
_cell.angle_gamma   90.00
#
_symmetry.space_group_name_H-M   'P 1'
#
loop_
_entity.id
_entity.type
_entity.pdbx_description
1 polymer ?
#
loop_
_entity_poly.entity_id
_entity_poly.type
_entity_poly.pdbx_seq_one_letter_code
_entity_poly.pdbx_strand_id
1 'polypeptide(L)'
;MIQQQNNKLLGDKLLPVDIVLAPEWWNKHEAISFDKDFFFHPLRRVEDEQKMERVLYERWGEYGLGLHKDEKRPEAGAVHLASGFLISEMLGCDVEYTEKHPPQVISSKREDFHLNPNDAFNSRSFKKFERMIEKLRTKYGYLSGDVNWGGILNIAMDLRAESIFVDMLMQPEETKEYLSKIAMVIEKFTTGLASKTGTTSISVNRNVRNFNKKLFLHSECSHTMIST
;
A
#
# COMPACT_ATOMS: atom_id res chain seq x y z
N MET A 1 36.97 -6.56 -8.98
CA MET A 1 36.86 -5.81 -7.70
C MET A 1 36.39 -4.41 -8.04
N ILE A 2 35.15 -4.07 -7.69
CA ILE A 2 34.72 -2.67 -7.73
C ILE A 2 35.41 -2.00 -6.55
N GLN A 3 36.34 -1.08 -6.80
CA GLN A 3 36.88 -0.22 -5.74
C GLN A 3 35.71 0.60 -5.19
N GLN A 4 35.29 0.30 -3.96
CA GLN A 4 34.33 1.14 -3.26
C GLN A 4 34.99 2.50 -3.05
N GLN A 5 34.58 3.50 -3.82
CA GLN A 5 34.97 4.87 -3.57
C GLN A 5 34.32 5.29 -2.25
N ASN A 6 35.19 5.63 -1.29
CA ASN A 6 34.77 5.98 0.06
C ASN A 6 33.94 7.28 0.02
N ASN A 7 32.66 7.20 0.38
CA ASN A 7 31.77 8.36 0.32
C ASN A 7 32.08 9.27 1.51
N LYS A 8 32.55 10.50 1.26
CA LYS A 8 32.97 11.44 2.32
C LYS A 8 31.88 11.76 3.37
N LEU A 9 30.60 11.56 3.05
CA LEU A 9 29.48 11.80 3.96
C LEU A 9 29.04 10.54 4.72
N LEU A 10 29.31 9.34 4.18
CA LEU A 10 28.80 8.07 4.69
C LEU A 10 29.91 7.12 5.18
N GLY A 11 31.17 7.40 4.83
CA GLY A 11 32.30 6.49 5.02
C GLY A 11 32.04 5.14 4.36
N ASP A 12 32.41 4.08 5.08
CA ASP A 12 32.18 2.67 4.69
C ASP A 12 30.78 2.16 5.09
N LYS A 13 29.87 3.04 5.55
CA LYS A 13 28.53 2.63 5.97
C LYS A 13 27.70 2.19 4.77
N LEU A 14 27.35 0.90 4.73
CA LEU A 14 26.37 0.40 3.77
C LEU A 14 25.02 1.08 4.01
N LEU A 15 24.47 1.70 2.96
CA LEU A 15 23.11 2.22 3.02
C LEU A 15 22.12 1.05 2.97
N PRO A 16 21.00 1.13 3.71
CA PRO A 16 19.96 0.13 3.58
C PRO A 16 19.41 0.16 2.17
N VAL A 17 19.28 -1.02 1.58
CA VAL A 17 18.69 -1.23 0.26
C VAL A 17 17.43 -2.07 0.44
N ASP A 18 16.42 -1.78 -0.36
CA ASP A 18 15.22 -2.58 -0.40
C ASP A 18 14.92 -3.05 -1.82
N ILE A 19 14.30 -4.23 -1.91
CA ILE A 19 13.93 -4.88 -3.17
C ILE A 19 12.42 -5.06 -3.15
N VAL A 20 11.74 -4.43 -4.09
CA VAL A 20 10.30 -4.60 -4.30
C VAL A 20 10.11 -5.40 -5.58
N LEU A 21 9.54 -6.59 -5.45
CA LEU A 21 9.29 -7.48 -6.57
C LEU A 21 7.82 -7.37 -6.98
N ALA A 22 7.59 -7.35 -8.29
CA ALA A 22 6.24 -7.28 -8.83
C ALA A 22 5.47 -8.59 -8.55
N PRO A 23 4.13 -8.54 -8.39
CA PRO A 23 3.28 -9.72 -8.23
C PRO A 23 3.55 -10.85 -9.25
N GLU A 24 3.91 -10.51 -10.48
CA GLU A 24 4.23 -11.43 -11.56
C GLU A 24 5.49 -12.23 -11.24
N TRP A 25 6.48 -11.59 -10.63
CA TRP A 25 7.71 -12.26 -10.20
C TRP A 25 7.41 -13.27 -9.09
N TRP A 26 6.65 -12.85 -8.07
CA TRP A 26 6.25 -13.72 -6.97
C TRP A 26 5.41 -14.91 -7.44
N ASN A 27 4.50 -14.68 -8.39
CA ASN A 27 3.71 -15.76 -8.98
C ASN A 27 4.58 -16.73 -9.77
N LYS A 28 5.46 -16.22 -10.64
CA LYS A 28 6.31 -17.04 -11.48
C LYS A 28 7.33 -17.87 -10.70
N HIS A 29 7.95 -17.28 -9.69
CA HIS A 29 9.08 -17.88 -8.99
C HIS A 29 8.68 -18.61 -7.71
N GLU A 30 7.63 -18.13 -7.03
CA GLU A 30 7.26 -18.63 -5.72
C GLU A 30 5.81 -19.13 -5.69
N ALA A 31 5.10 -19.18 -6.82
CA ALA A 31 3.71 -19.66 -6.92
C ALA A 31 2.75 -18.97 -5.91
N ILE A 32 2.99 -17.69 -5.62
CA ILE A 32 2.09 -16.87 -4.80
C ILE A 32 1.07 -16.20 -5.73
N SER A 33 -0.21 -16.27 -5.39
CA SER A 33 -1.27 -15.56 -6.11
C SER A 33 -1.81 -14.37 -5.31
N PHE A 34 -2.19 -13.32 -6.04
CA PHE A 34 -2.63 -12.03 -5.50
C PHE A 34 -4.10 -11.76 -5.80
N ASP A 35 -4.92 -12.79 -5.78
CA ASP A 35 -6.36 -12.66 -5.92
C ASP A 35 -6.99 -11.99 -4.67
N LYS A 36 -8.31 -11.84 -4.69
CA LYS A 36 -9.06 -11.16 -3.62
C LYS A 36 -8.85 -11.76 -2.22
N ASP A 37 -8.56 -13.05 -2.12
CA ASP A 37 -8.34 -13.70 -0.83
C ASP A 37 -6.96 -13.40 -0.27
N PHE A 38 -5.93 -13.15 -1.08
CA PHE A 38 -4.66 -12.62 -0.56
C PHE A 38 -4.87 -11.31 0.21
N PHE A 39 -5.77 -10.43 -0.25
CA PHE A 39 -5.98 -9.12 0.38
C PHE A 39 -6.94 -9.11 1.58
N PHE A 40 -7.86 -10.08 1.68
CA PHE A 40 -8.92 -10.04 2.69
C PHE A 40 -9.07 -11.33 3.51
N HIS A 41 -8.43 -12.43 3.14
CA HIS A 41 -8.42 -13.64 3.95
C HIS A 41 -7.38 -13.48 5.07
N PRO A 42 -7.79 -13.50 6.35
CA PRO A 42 -6.92 -13.10 7.46
C PRO A 42 -5.67 -13.98 7.61
N LEU A 43 -5.75 -15.28 7.28
CA LEU A 43 -4.61 -16.18 7.46
C LEU A 43 -3.73 -16.29 6.23
N ARG A 44 -4.34 -16.20 5.04
CA ARG A 44 -3.64 -16.47 3.78
C ARG A 44 -2.54 -15.44 3.58
N ARG A 45 -2.87 -14.16 3.78
CA ARG A 45 -1.87 -13.10 3.70
C ARG A 45 -0.70 -13.31 4.67
N VAL A 46 -0.97 -13.67 5.91
CA VAL A 46 0.10 -13.89 6.91
C VAL A 46 1.04 -15.01 6.48
N GLU A 47 0.49 -16.08 5.90
CA GLU A 47 1.27 -17.22 5.41
C GLU A 47 2.10 -16.85 4.17
N ASP A 48 1.50 -16.14 3.21
CA ASP A 48 2.16 -15.68 1.99
C ASP A 48 3.23 -14.61 2.29
N GLU A 49 2.96 -13.65 3.17
CA GLU A 49 3.93 -12.63 3.62
C GLU A 49 5.11 -13.29 4.35
N GLN A 50 4.87 -14.30 5.20
CA GLN A 50 5.96 -15.06 5.82
C GLN A 50 6.79 -15.82 4.79
N LYS A 51 6.15 -16.35 3.75
CA LYS A 51 6.85 -17.00 2.64
C LYS A 51 7.72 -15.99 1.88
N MET A 52 7.21 -14.79 1.61
CA MET A 52 8.00 -13.72 0.99
C MET A 52 9.22 -13.34 1.84
N GLU A 53 9.05 -13.20 3.16
CA GLU A 53 10.18 -12.94 4.08
C GLU A 53 11.26 -14.03 3.98
N ARG A 54 10.88 -15.31 3.94
CA ARG A 54 11.85 -16.42 3.75
C ARG A 54 12.60 -16.30 2.43
N VAL A 55 11.88 -16.09 1.32
CA VAL A 55 12.50 -15.97 -0.01
C VAL A 55 13.45 -14.77 -0.08
N LEU A 56 13.04 -13.64 0.51
CA LEU A 56 13.88 -12.44 0.59
C LEU A 56 15.15 -12.69 1.41
N TYR A 57 15.04 -13.41 2.54
CA TYR A 57 16.20 -13.75 3.36
C TYR A 57 17.15 -14.71 2.64
N GLU A 58 16.62 -15.75 2.00
CA GLU A 58 17.44 -16.74 1.29
C GLU A 58 18.24 -16.12 0.14
N ARG A 59 17.67 -15.13 -0.55
CA ARG A 59 18.31 -14.47 -1.70
C ARG A 59 19.15 -13.26 -1.34
N TRP A 60 18.71 -12.45 -0.37
CA TRP A 60 19.28 -11.13 -0.07
C TRP A 60 19.38 -10.84 1.43
N GLY A 61 19.33 -11.86 2.28
CA GLY A 61 19.42 -11.72 3.73
C GLY A 61 20.73 -11.10 4.22
N GLU A 62 21.83 -11.29 3.47
CA GLU A 62 23.11 -10.62 3.76
C GLU A 62 23.02 -9.08 3.72
N TYR A 63 22.04 -8.53 2.99
CA TYR A 63 21.76 -7.10 2.89
C TYR A 63 20.62 -6.63 3.82
N GLY A 64 20.12 -7.51 4.70
CA GLY A 64 19.09 -7.18 5.68
C GLY A 64 17.64 -7.33 5.19
N LEU A 65 17.40 -8.05 4.09
CA LEU A 65 16.04 -8.40 3.65
C LEU A 65 15.57 -9.70 4.32
N GLY A 66 14.26 -9.85 4.54
CA GLY A 66 13.72 -11.09 5.08
C GLY A 66 13.99 -11.30 6.58
N LEU A 67 14.25 -10.24 7.35
CA LEU A 67 14.62 -10.34 8.78
C LEU A 67 13.56 -11.03 9.64
N HIS A 68 12.29 -11.05 9.18
CA HIS A 68 11.18 -11.65 9.91
C HIS A 68 10.76 -13.02 9.35
N LYS A 69 11.64 -13.71 8.61
CA LYS A 69 11.36 -15.03 7.98
C LYS A 69 10.78 -16.10 8.91
N ASP A 70 11.12 -16.04 10.19
CA ASP A 70 10.73 -17.02 11.21
C ASP A 70 9.44 -16.59 11.96
N GLU A 71 8.90 -15.40 11.67
CA GLU A 71 7.75 -14.81 12.35
C GLU A 71 6.46 -14.91 11.51
N LYS A 72 5.36 -15.33 12.13
CA LYS A 72 4.02 -15.20 11.53
C LYS A 72 3.39 -13.90 11.98
N ARG A 73 3.65 -12.83 11.23
CA ARG A 73 3.25 -11.47 11.61
C ARG A 73 1.81 -11.18 11.17
N PRO A 74 0.93 -10.68 12.05
CA PRO A 74 -0.44 -10.29 11.72
C PRO A 74 -0.46 -8.97 10.94
N GLU A 75 0.15 -8.97 9.76
CA GLU A 75 0.26 -7.78 8.90
C GLU A 75 -1.13 -7.33 8.47
N ALA A 76 -1.44 -6.05 8.68
CA ALA A 76 -2.74 -5.46 8.38
C ALA A 76 -2.94 -5.19 6.88
N GLY A 77 -1.87 -4.98 6.12
CA GLY A 77 -1.85 -4.85 4.67
C GLY A 77 -0.82 -5.76 4.01
N ALA A 78 -0.73 -5.66 2.69
CA ALA A 78 0.23 -6.39 1.88
C ALA A 78 1.59 -5.71 1.96
N VAL A 79 2.31 -5.91 3.07
CA VAL A 79 3.54 -5.15 3.33
C VAL A 79 4.60 -5.43 2.28
N HIS A 80 4.62 -6.60 1.61
CA HIS A 80 5.54 -6.94 0.50
C HIS A 80 5.16 -6.41 -0.89
N LEU A 81 4.02 -5.72 -1.03
CA LEU A 81 3.55 -5.18 -2.31
C LEU A 81 3.20 -3.70 -2.24
N ALA A 82 3.45 -2.99 -3.34
CA ALA A 82 2.92 -1.65 -3.53
C ALA A 82 1.50 -1.71 -4.13
N SER A 83 0.50 -2.08 -3.33
CA SER A 83 -0.90 -2.26 -3.77
C SER A 83 -1.83 -1.21 -3.15
N GLY A 84 -1.88 -0.02 -3.75
CA GLY A 84 -2.72 1.09 -3.30
C GLY A 84 -4.11 1.10 -3.95
N PHE A 85 -5.03 0.24 -3.50
CA PHE A 85 -6.39 0.15 -4.06
C PHE A 85 -7.50 0.43 -3.03
N LEU A 86 -7.22 0.18 -1.74
CA LEU A 86 -8.27 0.06 -0.73
C LEU A 86 -9.03 1.37 -0.54
N ILE A 87 -8.35 2.51 -0.50
CA ILE A 87 -9.04 3.81 -0.32
C ILE A 87 -9.91 4.13 -1.54
N SER A 88 -9.46 3.83 -2.75
CA SER A 88 -10.27 4.01 -3.97
C SER A 88 -11.51 3.10 -3.94
N GLU A 89 -11.38 1.83 -3.53
CA GLU A 89 -12.53 0.92 -3.33
C GLU A 89 -13.46 1.41 -2.22
N MET A 90 -12.93 1.98 -1.13
CA MET A 90 -13.72 2.59 -0.06
C MET A 90 -14.54 3.78 -0.56
N LEU A 91 -13.97 4.56 -1.48
CA LEU A 91 -14.60 5.72 -2.09
C LEU A 91 -15.53 5.35 -3.25
N GLY A 92 -15.65 4.06 -3.60
CA GLY A 92 -16.64 3.54 -4.53
C GLY A 92 -16.13 3.25 -5.94
N CYS A 93 -14.81 3.21 -6.16
CA CYS A 93 -14.25 2.63 -7.38
C CYS A 93 -14.41 1.11 -7.37
N ASP A 94 -14.59 0.52 -8.55
CA ASP A 94 -14.49 -0.93 -8.72
C ASP A 94 -13.03 -1.37 -8.68
N VAL A 95 -12.78 -2.60 -8.23
CA VAL A 95 -11.43 -3.19 -8.18
C VAL A 95 -11.44 -4.58 -8.78
N GLU A 96 -10.62 -4.77 -9.80
CA GLU A 96 -10.37 -6.06 -10.43
C GLU A 96 -9.16 -6.75 -9.76
N TYR A 97 -9.37 -8.00 -9.38
CA TYR A 97 -8.34 -8.83 -8.75
C TYR A 97 -7.96 -9.93 -9.74
N THR A 98 -6.67 -10.11 -9.96
CA THR A 98 -6.14 -11.19 -10.78
C THR A 98 -5.10 -11.96 -9.98
N GLU A 99 -4.70 -13.15 -10.45
CA GLU A 99 -3.75 -13.97 -9.72
C GLU A 99 -2.33 -13.39 -9.70
N LYS A 100 -1.95 -12.61 -10.73
CA LYS A 100 -0.54 -12.30 -11.03
C LYS A 100 -0.21 -10.82 -11.08
N HIS A 101 -1.22 -9.94 -10.96
CA HIS A 101 -1.05 -8.50 -11.00
C HIS A 101 -1.54 -7.88 -9.69
N PRO A 102 -1.07 -6.67 -9.34
CA PRO A 102 -1.69 -5.93 -8.23
C PRO A 102 -3.17 -5.65 -8.55
N PRO A 103 -4.03 -5.45 -7.53
CA PRO A 103 -5.42 -5.06 -7.75
C PRO A 103 -5.51 -3.82 -8.62
N GLN A 104 -6.29 -3.91 -9.68
CA GLN A 104 -6.49 -2.81 -10.62
C GLN A 104 -7.73 -2.03 -10.21
N VAL A 105 -7.55 -0.73 -9.93
CA VAL A 105 -8.68 0.17 -9.71
C VAL A 105 -9.27 0.55 -11.06
N ILE A 106 -10.57 0.33 -11.21
CA ILE A 106 -11.35 0.79 -12.37
C ILE A 106 -11.97 2.13 -11.99
N SER A 107 -11.65 3.15 -12.79
CA SER A 107 -12.10 4.50 -12.46
C SER A 107 -13.62 4.61 -12.43
N SER A 108 -14.15 5.27 -11.41
CA SER A 108 -15.60 5.50 -11.30
C SER A 108 -16.13 6.56 -12.26
N LYS A 109 -15.23 7.34 -12.90
CA LYS A 109 -15.57 8.42 -13.84
C LYS A 109 -16.66 9.36 -13.31
N ARG A 110 -16.56 9.75 -12.04
CA ARG A 110 -17.53 10.63 -11.38
C ARG A 110 -17.55 11.99 -12.06
N GLU A 111 -18.75 12.46 -12.36
CA GLU A 111 -18.95 13.77 -12.99
C GLU A 111 -18.95 14.90 -11.96
N ASP A 112 -19.45 14.66 -10.74
CA ASP A 112 -19.57 15.66 -9.68
C ASP A 112 -18.42 15.64 -8.65
N PHE A 113 -18.32 16.73 -7.86
CA PHE A 113 -17.38 16.87 -6.74
C PHE A 113 -17.95 16.37 -5.40
N HIS A 114 -19.06 15.63 -5.41
CA HIS A 114 -19.66 15.15 -4.17
C HIS A 114 -18.83 14.00 -3.59
N LEU A 115 -18.19 14.29 -2.45
CA LEU A 115 -17.45 13.32 -1.66
C LEU A 115 -17.71 13.59 -0.19
N ASN A 116 -18.25 12.60 0.50
CA ASN A 116 -18.39 12.63 1.95
C ASN A 116 -17.36 11.69 2.57
N PRO A 117 -16.36 12.21 3.31
CA PRO A 117 -15.31 11.37 3.92
C PRO A 117 -15.85 10.25 4.82
N ASN A 118 -17.01 10.43 5.45
CA ASN A 118 -17.57 9.43 6.35
C ASN A 118 -18.12 8.19 5.62
N ASP A 119 -18.59 8.35 4.38
CA ASP A 119 -19.16 7.25 3.61
C ASP A 119 -18.10 6.20 3.27
N ALA A 120 -16.84 6.62 3.08
CA ALA A 120 -15.70 5.74 2.83
C ALA A 120 -15.53 4.69 3.94
N PHE A 121 -15.77 5.07 5.20
CA PHE A 121 -15.67 4.19 6.38
C PHE A 121 -16.93 3.37 6.63
N ASN A 122 -18.02 3.66 5.91
CA ASN A 122 -19.24 2.84 5.92
C ASN A 122 -19.30 1.83 4.76
N SER A 123 -18.36 1.92 3.83
CA SER A 123 -18.25 1.09 2.63
C SER A 123 -18.12 -0.41 2.93
N ARG A 124 -18.50 -1.23 1.95
CA ARG A 124 -18.38 -2.69 2.04
C ARG A 124 -16.92 -3.14 2.14
N SER A 125 -16.01 -2.48 1.42
CA SER A 125 -14.58 -2.75 1.40
C SER A 125 -13.94 -2.44 2.75
N PHE A 126 -14.21 -1.27 3.34
CA PHE A 126 -13.71 -0.95 4.69
C PHE A 126 -14.22 -1.94 5.74
N LYS A 127 -15.52 -2.27 5.73
CA LYS A 127 -16.08 -3.28 6.65
C LYS A 127 -15.46 -4.66 6.45
N LYS A 128 -15.07 -5.03 5.22
CA LYS A 128 -14.37 -6.29 4.95
C LYS A 128 -12.95 -6.26 5.52
N PHE A 129 -12.23 -5.16 5.32
CA PHE A 129 -10.92 -4.91 5.90
C PHE A 129 -10.95 -4.92 7.43
N GLU A 130 -11.91 -4.23 8.04
CA GLU A 130 -12.08 -4.15 9.49
C GLU A 130 -12.31 -5.53 10.11
N ARG A 131 -13.18 -6.34 9.52
CA ARG A 131 -13.39 -7.74 9.97
C ARG A 131 -12.13 -8.59 9.85
N MET A 132 -11.33 -8.38 8.81
CA MET A 132 -10.09 -9.13 8.62
C MET A 132 -9.06 -8.76 9.70
N ILE A 133 -8.81 -7.47 9.95
CA ILE A 133 -7.87 -7.04 10.99
C ILE A 133 -8.36 -7.44 12.39
N GLU A 134 -9.67 -7.47 12.63
CA GLU A 134 -10.20 -7.91 13.92
C GLU A 134 -9.97 -9.42 14.15
N LYS A 135 -10.12 -10.25 13.11
CA LYS A 135 -9.78 -11.67 13.17
C LYS A 135 -8.29 -11.89 13.43
N LEU A 136 -7.42 -11.10 12.80
CA LEU A 136 -5.98 -11.13 13.06
C LEU A 136 -5.67 -10.77 14.52
N ARG A 137 -6.22 -9.66 15.01
CA ARG A 137 -6.04 -9.20 16.39
C ARG A 137 -6.53 -10.23 17.41
N THR A 138 -7.67 -10.85 17.16
CA THR A 138 -8.23 -11.90 18.02
C THR A 138 -7.33 -13.13 18.08
N LYS A 139 -6.72 -13.51 16.95
CA LYS A 139 -5.87 -14.71 16.88
C LYS A 139 -4.47 -14.49 17.47
N TYR A 140 -3.86 -13.34 17.18
CA TYR A 140 -2.44 -13.09 17.51
C TYR A 140 -2.25 -12.19 18.73
N GLY A 141 -3.28 -11.49 19.20
CA GLY A 141 -3.21 -10.55 20.34
C GLY A 141 -2.63 -9.17 19.98
N TYR A 142 -2.13 -8.99 18.75
CA TYR A 142 -1.61 -7.73 18.23
C TYR A 142 -1.81 -7.63 16.71
N LEU A 143 -1.48 -6.47 16.14
CA LEU A 143 -1.44 -6.21 14.71
C LEU A 143 -0.10 -5.58 14.33
N SER A 144 0.34 -5.78 13.09
CA SER A 144 1.53 -5.15 12.53
C SER A 144 1.27 -4.59 11.14
N GLY A 145 2.24 -3.83 10.61
CA GLY A 145 2.23 -3.38 9.23
C GLY A 145 1.25 -2.26 8.95
N ASP A 146 1.15 -1.92 7.68
CA ASP A 146 0.25 -0.88 7.19
C ASP A 146 -0.31 -1.29 5.83
N VAL A 147 -1.10 -0.40 5.23
CA VAL A 147 -1.72 -0.59 3.92
C VAL A 147 -1.23 0.53 3.03
N ASN A 148 -0.87 0.24 1.78
CA ASN A 148 -0.61 1.28 0.80
C ASN A 148 -1.92 2.04 0.52
N TRP A 149 -1.90 3.34 0.71
CA TRP A 149 -3.09 4.20 0.74
C TRP A 149 -3.21 5.13 -0.48
N GLY A 150 -2.25 5.11 -1.41
CA GLY A 150 -2.26 5.95 -2.62
C GLY A 150 -2.04 7.45 -2.35
N GLY A 151 -1.76 8.23 -3.38
CA GLY A 151 -1.67 9.69 -3.30
C GLY A 151 -3.03 10.37 -3.37
N ILE A 152 -3.09 11.65 -2.98
CA ILE A 152 -4.32 12.45 -3.12
C ILE A 152 -4.70 12.55 -4.60
N LEU A 153 -3.72 12.83 -5.47
CA LEU A 153 -3.95 12.91 -6.91
C LEU A 153 -4.24 11.54 -7.53
N ASN A 154 -3.58 10.48 -7.05
CA ASN A 154 -3.89 9.11 -7.48
C ASN A 154 -5.36 8.75 -7.27
N ILE A 155 -5.88 8.97 -6.06
CA ILE A 155 -7.29 8.69 -5.75
C ILE A 155 -8.22 9.61 -6.53
N ALA A 156 -7.83 10.87 -6.73
CA ALA A 156 -8.62 11.79 -7.54
C ALA A 156 -8.74 11.33 -9.01
N MET A 157 -7.66 10.79 -9.58
CA MET A 157 -7.67 10.16 -10.91
C MET A 157 -8.51 8.88 -10.91
N ASP A 158 -8.45 8.05 -9.86
CA ASP A 158 -9.33 6.88 -9.76
C ASP A 158 -10.81 7.30 -9.74
N LEU A 159 -11.15 8.41 -9.11
CA LEU A 159 -12.53 8.84 -9.00
C LEU A 159 -13.04 9.57 -10.24
N ARG A 160 -12.27 10.51 -10.80
CA ARG A 160 -12.67 11.44 -11.87
C ARG A 160 -11.98 11.18 -13.22
N ALA A 161 -11.10 10.19 -13.31
CA ALA A 161 -10.28 9.92 -14.48
C ALA A 161 -9.50 11.19 -14.92
N GLU A 162 -9.36 11.42 -16.22
CA GLU A 162 -8.67 12.57 -16.80
C GLU A 162 -9.34 13.92 -16.50
N SER A 163 -10.63 13.93 -16.14
CA SER A 163 -11.39 15.17 -15.90
C SER A 163 -10.78 15.99 -14.77
N ILE A 164 -10.13 15.35 -13.78
CA ILE A 164 -9.49 16.05 -12.66
C ILE A 164 -8.49 17.13 -13.12
N PHE A 165 -7.78 16.90 -14.23
CA PHE A 165 -6.82 17.87 -14.74
C PHE A 165 -7.49 19.10 -15.36
N VAL A 166 -8.63 18.89 -16.02
CA VAL A 166 -9.46 19.99 -16.55
C VAL A 166 -10.09 20.75 -15.38
N ASP A 167 -10.58 20.04 -14.36
CA ASP A 167 -11.18 20.63 -13.18
C ASP A 167 -10.21 21.53 -12.42
N MET A 168 -8.93 21.12 -12.28
CA MET A 168 -7.89 21.96 -11.66
C MET A 168 -7.71 23.32 -12.35
N LEU A 169 -7.98 23.41 -13.66
CA LEU A 169 -7.86 24.65 -14.42
C LEU A 169 -9.17 25.45 -14.43
N MET A 170 -10.29 24.76 -14.60
CA MET A 170 -11.59 25.39 -14.85
C MET A 170 -12.40 25.66 -13.58
N GLN A 171 -12.22 24.83 -12.54
CA GLN A 171 -12.95 24.86 -11.26
C GLN A 171 -11.98 24.64 -10.09
N PRO A 172 -10.99 25.55 -9.90
CA PRO A 172 -9.87 25.31 -8.98
C PRO A 172 -10.27 25.24 -7.50
N GLU A 173 -11.27 26.02 -7.07
CA GLU A 173 -11.70 26.03 -5.67
C GLU A 173 -12.52 24.78 -5.32
N GLU A 174 -13.42 24.36 -6.20
CA GLU A 174 -14.18 23.11 -6.08
C GLU A 174 -13.25 21.91 -6.08
N THR A 175 -12.25 21.91 -6.98
CA THR A 175 -11.22 20.87 -7.04
C THR A 175 -10.40 20.82 -5.75
N LYS A 176 -9.99 21.98 -5.22
CA LYS A 176 -9.24 22.04 -3.96
C LYS A 176 -10.06 21.49 -2.79
N GLU A 177 -11.35 21.82 -2.71
CA GLU A 177 -12.24 21.26 -1.69
C GLU A 177 -12.38 19.74 -1.84
N TYR A 178 -12.53 19.25 -3.08
CA TYR A 178 -12.59 17.83 -3.41
C TYR A 178 -11.34 17.07 -2.99
N LEU A 179 -10.15 17.57 -3.35
CA LEU A 179 -8.86 16.98 -2.96
C LEU A 179 -8.67 17.02 -1.44
N SER A 180 -9.15 18.08 -0.76
CA SER A 180 -9.10 18.17 0.70
C SER A 180 -9.94 17.08 1.37
N LYS A 181 -11.12 16.76 0.80
CA LYS A 181 -11.95 15.65 1.31
C LYS A 181 -11.28 14.29 1.11
N ILE A 182 -10.55 14.07 0.01
CA ILE A 182 -9.72 12.87 -0.18
C ILE A 182 -8.61 12.81 0.89
N ALA A 183 -7.94 13.93 1.15
CA ALA A 183 -6.90 14.01 2.18
C ALA A 183 -7.45 13.66 3.58
N MET A 184 -8.67 14.12 3.92
CA MET A 184 -9.33 13.75 5.19
C MET A 184 -9.58 12.24 5.31
N VAL A 185 -9.91 11.56 4.21
CA VAL A 185 -10.11 10.09 4.20
C VAL A 185 -8.78 9.39 4.43
N ILE A 186 -7.73 9.79 3.72
CA ILE A 186 -6.36 9.28 3.91
C ILE A 186 -5.93 9.46 5.37
N GLU A 187 -6.05 10.67 5.91
CA GLU A 187 -5.61 11.01 7.28
C GLU A 187 -6.33 10.14 8.30
N LYS A 188 -7.67 10.04 8.21
CA LYS A 188 -8.47 9.22 9.12
C LYS A 188 -8.13 7.74 9.01
N PHE A 189 -7.93 7.22 7.80
CA PHE A 189 -7.57 5.82 7.58
C PHE A 189 -6.18 5.50 8.13
N THR A 190 -5.18 6.29 7.76
CA THR A 190 -3.78 6.07 8.15
C THR A 190 -3.56 6.28 9.65
N THR A 191 -4.15 7.31 10.25
CA THR A 191 -4.11 7.53 11.71
C THR A 191 -4.80 6.39 12.45
N GLY A 192 -5.98 5.97 11.97
CA GLY A 192 -6.73 4.86 12.55
C GLY A 192 -5.94 3.55 12.52
N LEU A 193 -5.28 3.23 11.40
CA LEU A 193 -4.47 2.03 11.28
C LEU A 193 -3.18 2.12 12.10
N ALA A 194 -2.44 3.23 12.01
CA ALA A 194 -1.20 3.44 12.74
C ALA A 194 -1.41 3.41 14.26
N SER A 195 -2.58 3.81 14.77
CA SER A 195 -2.92 3.67 16.19
C SER A 195 -3.02 2.21 16.65
N LYS A 196 -3.30 1.28 15.72
CA LYS A 196 -3.45 -0.16 15.99
C LYS A 196 -2.17 -0.95 15.73
N THR A 197 -1.36 -0.53 14.75
CA THR A 197 -0.18 -1.29 14.28
C THR A 197 1.16 -0.63 14.61
N GLY A 198 1.15 0.66 14.93
CA GLY A 198 2.35 1.46 15.21
C GLY A 198 3.09 1.99 13.98
N THR A 199 2.69 1.59 12.76
CA THR A 199 3.41 1.91 11.51
C THR A 199 2.51 2.58 10.46
N THR A 200 3.15 3.33 9.55
CA THR A 200 2.53 3.89 8.34
C THR A 200 3.60 3.99 7.24
N SER A 201 3.16 3.99 5.98
CA SER A 201 3.98 4.22 4.80
C SER A 201 5.06 3.18 4.47
N ILE A 202 5.16 2.06 5.19
CA ILE A 202 6.09 0.96 4.87
C ILE A 202 5.66 0.26 3.57
N SER A 203 4.35 0.00 3.38
CA SER A 203 3.80 -0.58 2.16
C SER A 203 3.79 0.40 0.98
N VAL A 204 4.08 1.68 1.23
CA VAL A 204 4.28 2.71 0.20
C VAL A 204 5.75 2.72 -0.20
N ASN A 205 6.65 2.85 0.79
CA ASN A 205 8.09 2.73 0.61
C ASN A 205 8.72 2.13 1.87
N ARG A 206 9.21 0.91 1.73
CA ARG A 206 9.78 0.14 2.84
C ARG A 206 10.95 0.82 3.51
N ASN A 207 11.70 1.68 2.79
CA ASN A 207 12.84 2.39 3.36
C ASN A 207 12.46 3.32 4.49
N VAL A 208 11.17 3.70 4.61
CA VAL A 208 10.65 4.46 5.76
C VAL A 208 10.96 3.76 7.09
N ARG A 209 11.05 2.41 7.13
CA ARG A 209 11.40 1.65 8.34
C ARG A 209 12.81 1.93 8.86
N ASN A 210 13.70 2.47 8.02
CA ASN A 210 15.10 2.75 8.38
C ASN A 210 15.27 4.13 9.05
N PHE A 211 14.21 4.94 9.13
CA PHE A 211 14.27 6.26 9.76
C PHE A 211 13.89 6.17 11.23
N ASN A 212 14.69 6.82 12.08
CA ASN A 212 14.41 6.90 13.53
C ASN A 212 13.14 7.70 13.85
N LYS A 213 12.71 8.58 12.94
CA LYS A 213 11.48 9.36 13.07
C LYS A 213 10.40 8.71 12.20
N LYS A 214 9.17 8.65 12.73
CA LYS A 214 8.01 8.24 11.94
C LYS A 214 7.83 9.21 10.78
N LEU A 215 7.86 8.69 9.54
CA LEU A 215 7.62 9.48 8.34
C LEU A 215 6.25 9.16 7.79
N PHE A 216 5.52 10.21 7.43
CA PHE A 216 4.29 10.09 6.66
C PHE A 216 4.63 10.34 5.19
N LEU A 217 4.70 9.27 4.41
CA LEU A 217 5.06 9.31 3.00
C LEU A 217 3.93 8.72 2.15
N HIS A 218 3.44 9.51 1.19
CA HIS A 218 2.51 9.05 0.15
C HIS A 218 3.26 8.59 -1.11
N SER A 219 2.59 7.77 -1.91
CA SER A 219 2.94 7.53 -3.31
C SER A 219 2.24 8.55 -4.20
N GLU A 220 2.95 9.13 -5.17
CA GLU A 220 2.33 9.83 -6.32
C GLU A 220 2.76 9.10 -7.59
N CYS A 221 2.29 7.86 -7.74
CA CYS A 221 2.63 7.04 -8.90
C CYS A 221 1.60 7.32 -9.99
N SER A 222 1.81 8.31 -10.86
CA SER A 222 0.93 8.57 -12.01
C SER A 222 1.17 7.61 -13.18
N HIS A 223 1.88 6.50 -12.95
CA HIS A 223 2.12 5.51 -13.99
C HIS A 223 0.82 4.73 -14.18
N THR A 224 0.02 5.13 -15.18
CA THR A 224 -0.77 4.16 -15.92
C THR A 224 0.25 3.18 -16.49
N MET A 225 0.39 1.98 -15.90
CA MET A 225 1.13 0.92 -16.56
C MET A 225 0.36 0.59 -17.83
N ILE A 226 0.67 1.28 -18.93
CA ILE A 226 0.27 0.88 -20.27
C ILE A 226 1.14 -0.34 -20.57
N SER A 227 0.67 -1.50 -20.10
CA SER A 227 1.18 -2.78 -20.54
C SER A 227 0.61 -3.01 -21.94
N THR A 228 1.46 -2.91 -22.96
CA THR A 228 1.19 -3.46 -24.29
C THR A 228 1.10 -4.98 -24.25
#